data_AF-A0A0P0XRS2-F1
#
_entry.id   AF-A0A0P0XRS2-F1
#
_cell.length_a   1.000
_cell.length_b   1.000
_cell.length_c   1.000
_cell.angle_alpha   90.00
_cell.angle_beta   90.00
_cell.angle_gamma   90.00
#
_symmetry.space_group_name_H-M   'P 1'
#
loop_
_entity.id
_entity.type
_entity.pdbx_description
1 polymer ?
#
loop_
_entity_poly.entity_id
_entity_poly.type
_entity_poly.pdbx_seq_one_letter_code
_entity_poly.pdbx_strand_id
1 'polypeptide(L)'
;MAYLSINLREIKKEDMETLGDLPALLSLEIWLEPDPKEQLTVQSTGFLFLKEFVLACSDHNGGAYLTFEKGAMPKLEKLEILFHVLMAEPHDFYFGINNLQHLKEVEVFIYRVGAEDSDAEAAVAAIRSEANANPNHPRLAIKEAYVEEISNKECDDNKDAEDQQGGVTVN
;
A
#
# COMPACT_ATOMS: atom_id res chain seq x y z
N MET A 1 3.99 22.03 13.73
CA MET A 1 4.04 20.62 13.30
C MET A 1 4.54 20.65 11.87
N ALA A 2 5.66 19.99 11.54
CA ALA A 2 6.11 19.93 10.15
C ALA A 2 5.47 18.71 9.49
N TYR A 3 4.78 18.96 8.39
CA TYR A 3 4.04 17.98 7.59
C TYR A 3 4.63 17.99 6.18
N LEU A 4 4.85 16.81 5.62
CA LEU A 4 5.28 16.62 4.24
C LEU A 4 4.34 15.61 3.58
N SER A 5 3.80 16.00 2.43
CA SER A 5 3.04 15.10 1.54
C SER A 5 3.69 15.11 0.17
N ILE A 6 4.02 13.93 -0.34
CA ILE A 6 4.73 13.74 -1.59
C ILE A 6 4.07 12.67 -2.43
N ASN A 7 4.07 12.87 -3.74
CA ASN A 7 3.67 11.88 -4.73
C ASN A 7 4.94 11.34 -5.39
N LEU A 8 5.09 10.02 -5.39
CA LEU A 8 6.25 9.34 -5.96
C LEU A 8 5.76 8.20 -6.85
N ARG A 9 6.46 7.97 -7.97
CA ARG A 9 6.17 6.81 -8.81
C ARG A 9 6.64 5.51 -8.16
N GLU A 10 7.82 5.55 -7.60
CA GLU A 10 8.46 4.49 -6.83
C GLU A 10 9.20 5.15 -5.67
N ILE A 11 9.39 4.41 -4.59
CA ILE A 11 10.14 4.89 -3.43
C ILE A 11 11.28 3.92 -3.16
N LYS A 12 12.51 4.43 -3.20
CA LYS A 12 13.71 3.64 -2.98
C LYS A 12 14.23 3.80 -1.56
N LYS A 13 15.20 2.97 -1.21
CA LYS A 13 15.89 3.03 0.08
C LYS A 13 16.54 4.40 0.32
N GLU A 14 17.17 4.99 -0.70
CA GLU A 14 17.82 6.30 -0.60
C GLU A 14 16.81 7.44 -0.35
N ASP A 15 15.61 7.33 -0.92
CA ASP A 15 14.53 8.30 -0.70
C ASP A 15 14.06 8.26 0.75
N MET A 16 13.87 7.05 1.29
CA MET A 16 13.52 6.83 2.70
C MET A 16 14.57 7.37 3.66
N GLU A 17 15.87 7.17 3.37
CA GLU A 17 16.97 7.74 4.16
C GLU A 17 16.92 9.27 4.16
N THR A 18 16.74 9.88 2.98
CA THR A 18 16.66 11.34 2.84
C THR A 18 15.49 11.94 3.61
N LEU A 19 14.32 11.30 3.53
CA LEU A 19 13.13 11.72 4.29
C LEU A 19 13.32 11.51 5.80
N GLY A 20 14.03 10.43 6.17
CA GLY A 20 14.34 10.07 7.55
C GLY A 20 15.27 11.06 8.25
N ASP A 21 16.14 11.73 7.51
CA ASP A 21 17.09 12.71 8.03
C ASP A 21 16.48 14.10 8.29
N LEU A 22 15.21 14.33 7.92
CA LEU A 22 14.52 15.60 8.16
C LEU A 22 14.22 15.80 9.66
N PRO A 23 14.95 16.69 10.37
CA PRO A 23 15.00 16.70 11.83
C PRO A 23 13.72 17.21 12.50
N ALA A 24 12.86 17.92 11.76
CA ALA A 24 11.62 18.50 12.27
C ALA A 24 10.36 17.75 11.80
N LEU A 25 10.49 16.72 10.95
CA LEU A 25 9.36 16.06 10.33
C LEU A 25 8.55 15.29 11.37
N LEU A 26 7.27 15.68 11.54
CA LEU A 26 6.35 15.05 12.49
C LEU A 26 5.28 14.22 11.79
N SER A 27 4.92 14.57 10.55
CA SER A 27 3.93 13.84 9.76
C SER A 27 4.44 13.71 8.34
N LEU A 28 4.37 12.49 7.81
CA LEU A 28 4.78 12.15 6.45
C LEU A 28 3.68 11.35 5.77
N GLU A 29 3.30 11.81 4.59
CA GLU A 29 2.34 11.15 3.73
C GLU A 29 2.98 10.92 2.36
N ILE A 30 2.99 9.68 1.91
CA ILE A 30 3.56 9.27 0.63
C ILE A 30 2.45 8.63 -0.19
N TRP A 31 2.23 9.19 -1.37
CA TRP A 31 1.33 8.67 -2.38
C TRP A 31 2.15 8.02 -3.49
N LEU A 32 1.99 6.72 -3.66
CA LEU A 32 2.62 5.98 -4.73
C LEU A 32 1.71 5.94 -5.97
N GLU A 33 2.33 5.94 -7.16
CA GLU A 33 1.61 5.56 -8.38
C GLU A 33 1.20 4.07 -8.34
N PRO A 34 0.17 3.66 -9.11
CA PRO A 34 -0.22 2.25 -9.19
C PRO A 34 0.89 1.32 -9.69
N ASP A 35 0.82 0.05 -9.26
CA ASP A 35 1.82 -1.01 -9.50
C ASP A 35 3.22 -0.77 -8.86
N PRO A 36 3.34 -0.33 -7.59
CA PRO A 36 4.64 -0.32 -6.93
C PRO A 36 5.12 -1.76 -6.73
N LYS A 37 6.34 -2.05 -7.19
CA LYS A 37 6.98 -3.38 -7.03
C LYS A 37 8.06 -3.39 -5.96
N GLU A 38 8.12 -2.34 -5.15
CA GLU A 38 9.19 -2.15 -4.19
C GLU A 38 8.81 -2.68 -2.80
N GLN A 39 9.67 -3.56 -2.30
CA GLN A 39 9.72 -3.96 -0.91
C GLN A 39 10.68 -3.02 -0.18
N LEU A 40 10.22 -2.43 0.91
CA LEU A 40 11.03 -1.53 1.72
C LEU A 40 11.08 -1.99 3.17
N THR A 41 12.21 -1.72 3.80
CA THR A 41 12.40 -1.93 5.23
C THR A 41 12.85 -0.61 5.84
N VAL A 42 12.04 -0.09 6.78
CA VAL A 42 12.39 1.11 7.54
C VAL A 42 13.42 0.73 8.60
N GLN A 43 14.61 1.30 8.47
CA GLN A 43 15.74 1.05 9.37
C GLN A 43 15.60 1.82 10.69
N SER A 44 16.41 1.46 11.69
CA SER A 44 16.46 2.17 12.98
C SER A 44 17.06 3.59 12.90
N THR A 45 17.65 3.95 11.76
CA THR A 45 18.28 5.25 11.51
C THR A 45 17.35 6.12 10.69
N GLY A 46 16.81 7.18 11.29
CA GLY A 46 15.91 8.14 10.63
C GLY A 46 14.55 8.26 11.32
N PHE A 47 13.78 9.25 10.90
CA PHE A 47 12.41 9.52 11.37
C PHE A 47 12.30 9.64 12.90
N LEU A 48 13.33 10.19 13.55
CA LEU A 48 13.47 10.22 15.02
C LEU A 48 12.35 10.99 15.74
N PHE A 49 11.63 11.84 15.02
CA PHE A 49 10.55 12.68 15.54
C PHE A 49 9.20 12.44 14.85
N LEU A 50 9.14 11.51 13.89
CA LEU A 50 7.92 11.23 13.15
C LEU A 50 6.86 10.64 14.09
N LYS A 51 5.66 11.21 14.05
CA LYS A 51 4.48 10.83 14.84
C LYS A 51 3.40 10.19 13.98
N GLU A 52 3.29 10.62 12.73
CA GLU A 52 2.27 10.12 11.80
C GLU A 52 2.94 9.73 10.48
N PHE A 53 2.63 8.53 10.00
CA PHE A 53 3.11 8.02 8.73
C PHE A 53 1.96 7.41 7.94
N VAL A 54 1.78 7.89 6.70
CA VAL A 54 0.78 7.41 5.76
C VAL A 54 1.49 6.97 4.49
N LEU A 55 1.27 5.72 4.07
CA LEU A 55 1.70 5.19 2.78
C LEU A 55 0.47 4.72 1.99
N ALA A 56 0.08 5.51 1.01
CA ALA A 56 -1.07 5.27 0.16
C ALA A 56 -0.64 4.99 -1.29
N CYS A 57 -1.51 4.33 -2.06
CA CYS A 57 -1.40 4.25 -3.51
C CYS A 57 -2.55 5.03 -4.14
N SER A 58 -2.25 5.75 -5.21
CA SER A 58 -3.24 6.47 -6.00
C SER A 58 -4.29 5.48 -6.53
N ASP A 59 -5.55 5.91 -6.53
CA ASP A 59 -6.71 5.11 -6.96
C ASP A 59 -6.87 3.77 -6.22
N HIS A 60 -6.21 3.61 -5.06
CA HIS A 60 -6.16 2.36 -4.28
C HIS A 60 -5.74 1.12 -5.10
N ASN A 61 -5.08 1.36 -6.23
CA ASN A 61 -4.71 0.33 -7.17
C ASN A 61 -3.21 0.04 -7.01
N GLY A 62 -2.87 -1.19 -6.63
CA GLY A 62 -1.53 -1.55 -6.21
C GLY A 62 -1.28 -1.29 -4.72
N GLY A 63 -0.12 -1.73 -4.25
CA GLY A 63 0.32 -1.54 -2.88
C GLY A 63 1.82 -1.65 -2.74
N ALA A 64 2.33 -1.32 -1.57
CA ALA A 64 3.73 -1.52 -1.23
C ALA A 64 3.83 -2.55 -0.11
N TYR A 65 4.99 -3.20 -0.02
CA TYR A 65 5.31 -4.01 1.13
C TYR A 65 6.39 -3.32 1.96
N LEU A 66 5.97 -2.69 3.06
CA LEU A 66 6.84 -2.00 3.98
C LEU A 66 6.94 -2.79 5.29
N THR A 67 8.15 -2.95 5.79
CA THR A 67 8.43 -3.59 7.08
C THR A 67 9.19 -2.65 8.00
N PHE A 68 9.06 -2.84 9.31
CA PHE A 68 9.72 -2.00 10.32
C PHE A 68 10.74 -2.80 11.14
N GLU A 69 12.01 -2.36 11.12
CA GLU A 69 13.03 -2.92 12.00
C GLU A 69 12.88 -2.43 13.45
N LYS A 70 13.55 -3.13 14.37
CA LYS A 70 13.65 -2.71 15.76
C LYS A 70 14.26 -1.31 15.86
N GLY A 71 13.52 -0.38 16.46
CA GLY A 71 13.95 1.02 16.62
C GLY A 71 13.59 1.93 15.46
N ALA A 72 12.95 1.41 14.40
CA ALA A 72 12.37 2.24 13.36
C ALA A 72 11.34 3.22 13.94
N MET A 73 11.32 4.44 13.41
CA MET A 73 10.35 5.50 13.75
C MET A 73 10.01 5.54 15.25
N PRO A 74 10.98 5.84 16.14
CA PRO A 74 10.89 5.57 17.57
C PRO A 74 9.78 6.36 18.29
N LYS A 75 9.14 7.33 17.64
CA LYS A 75 8.04 8.14 18.19
C LYS A 75 6.74 8.03 17.39
N LEU A 76 6.63 7.06 16.49
CA LEU A 76 5.44 6.91 15.66
C LEU A 76 4.22 6.58 16.53
N GLU A 77 3.16 7.36 16.39
CA GLU A 77 1.92 7.23 17.13
C GLU A 77 0.77 6.74 16.23
N LYS A 78 0.75 7.15 14.95
CA LYS A 78 -0.25 6.73 13.95
C LYS A 78 0.45 6.17 12.70
N LEU A 79 0.01 4.99 12.28
CA LEU A 79 0.40 4.35 11.02
C LEU A 79 -0.84 4.09 10.17
N GLU A 80 -0.80 4.52 8.92
CA GLU A 80 -1.79 4.17 7.91
C GLU A 80 -1.07 3.63 6.67
N ILE A 81 -1.43 2.43 6.23
CA ILE A 81 -0.72 1.78 5.15
C ILE A 81 -1.62 0.88 4.31
N LEU A 82 -1.27 0.77 3.03
CA LEU A 82 -1.83 -0.23 2.14
C LEU A 82 -0.89 -1.44 2.06
N PHE A 83 -1.35 -2.60 2.54
CA PHE A 83 -0.55 -3.80 2.72
C PHE A 83 -0.80 -4.79 1.57
N HIS A 84 0.21 -5.02 0.75
CA HIS A 84 0.13 -5.86 -0.44
C HIS A 84 0.33 -7.35 -0.10
N VAL A 85 -0.72 -8.16 -0.18
CA VAL A 85 -0.71 -9.57 0.26
C VAL A 85 0.29 -10.42 -0.53
N LEU A 86 0.25 -10.39 -1.87
CA LEU A 86 1.19 -11.17 -2.70
C LEU A 86 2.67 -10.82 -2.46
N MET A 87 2.99 -9.55 -2.18
CA MET A 87 4.37 -9.16 -1.90
C MET A 87 4.84 -9.60 -0.51
N ALA A 88 3.90 -9.77 0.42
CA ALA A 88 4.17 -10.16 1.79
C ALA A 88 4.23 -11.69 1.99
N GLU A 89 3.59 -12.47 1.11
CA GLU A 89 3.54 -13.94 1.15
C GLU A 89 4.93 -14.60 1.25
N PRO A 90 5.96 -14.21 0.47
CA PRO A 90 7.30 -14.82 0.58
C PRO A 90 8.02 -14.55 1.91
N HIS A 91 7.45 -13.68 2.75
CA HIS A 91 8.01 -13.22 4.01
C HIS A 91 7.11 -13.59 5.21
N ASP A 92 6.24 -14.60 5.04
CA ASP A 92 5.29 -15.05 6.07
C ASP A 92 4.40 -13.91 6.61
N PHE A 93 4.12 -12.91 5.76
CA PHE A 93 3.34 -11.72 6.09
C PHE A 93 3.88 -10.90 7.27
N TYR A 94 5.19 -10.98 7.54
CA TYR A 94 5.84 -10.17 8.56
C TYR A 94 5.63 -8.67 8.28
N PHE A 95 5.28 -7.90 9.30
CA PHE A 95 5.04 -6.47 9.14
C PHE A 95 6.00 -5.62 9.99
N GLY A 96 6.43 -6.14 11.14
CA GLY A 96 7.31 -5.47 12.08
C GLY A 96 6.65 -4.38 12.91
N ILE A 97 5.31 -4.28 12.92
CA ILE A 97 4.62 -3.23 13.70
C ILE A 97 4.77 -3.44 15.20
N ASN A 98 5.10 -4.65 15.65
CA ASN A 98 5.47 -4.93 17.05
C ASN A 98 6.76 -4.22 17.50
N ASN A 99 7.61 -3.76 16.56
CA ASN A 99 8.83 -3.01 16.85
C ASN A 99 8.59 -1.52 17.14
N LEU A 100 7.41 -1.00 16.82
CA LEU A 100 7.06 0.42 16.94
C LEU A 100 6.52 0.74 18.34
N GLN A 101 7.41 1.12 19.26
CA GLN A 101 7.12 1.15 20.70
C GLN A 101 6.07 2.17 21.16
N HIS A 102 5.81 3.23 20.40
CA HIS A 102 4.87 4.30 20.77
C HIS A 102 3.58 4.30 19.94
N LEU A 103 3.38 3.25 19.13
CA LEU A 103 2.28 3.15 18.19
C LEU A 103 0.95 3.07 18.94
N LYS A 104 0.02 3.98 18.65
CA LYS A 104 -1.30 4.06 19.29
C LYS A 104 -2.41 3.65 18.34
N GLU A 105 -2.26 3.93 17.05
CA GLU A 105 -3.27 3.67 16.05
C GLU A 105 -2.62 3.09 14.79
N VAL A 106 -3.22 2.01 14.29
CA VAL A 106 -2.83 1.37 13.03
C VAL A 106 -4.06 1.18 12.18
N GLU A 107 -4.01 1.68 10.97
CA GLU A 107 -5.00 1.45 9.94
C GLU A 107 -4.34 0.77 8.74
N VAL A 108 -4.82 -0.43 8.41
CA VAL A 108 -4.29 -1.22 7.29
C VAL A 108 -5.37 -1.44 6.25
N PHE A 109 -5.07 -1.08 5.02
CA PHE A 109 -5.87 -1.39 3.84
C PHE A 109 -5.27 -2.61 3.15
N ILE A 110 -5.98 -3.73 3.15
CA ILE A 110 -5.51 -4.99 2.56
C ILE A 110 -5.71 -4.93 1.05
N TYR A 111 -4.60 -5.02 0.31
CA TYR A 111 -4.61 -5.18 -1.13
C TYR A 111 -4.33 -6.63 -1.49
N ARG A 112 -5.39 -7.30 -1.94
CA ARG A 112 -5.43 -8.75 -2.20
C ARG A 112 -5.65 -9.13 -3.66
N VAL A 113 -5.55 -8.18 -4.59
CA VAL A 113 -5.72 -8.47 -6.02
C VAL A 113 -4.71 -9.53 -6.45
N GLY A 114 -5.22 -10.65 -6.96
CA GLY A 114 -4.41 -11.79 -7.38
C GLY A 114 -3.92 -12.71 -6.26
N ALA A 115 -4.16 -12.40 -4.98
CA ALA A 115 -3.86 -13.27 -3.85
C ALA A 115 -4.97 -14.30 -3.61
N GLU A 116 -4.62 -15.45 -3.05
CA GLU A 116 -5.63 -16.39 -2.57
C GLU A 116 -6.31 -15.86 -1.29
N ASP A 117 -7.55 -16.27 -1.06
CA ASP A 117 -8.31 -15.88 0.12
C ASP A 117 -7.60 -16.31 1.42
N SER A 118 -6.96 -17.48 1.40
CA SER A 118 -6.16 -17.99 2.52
C SER A 118 -4.96 -17.09 2.84
N ASP A 119 -4.32 -16.49 1.83
CA ASP A 119 -3.18 -15.59 2.04
C ASP A 119 -3.64 -14.27 2.64
N ALA A 120 -4.78 -13.74 2.18
CA ALA A 120 -5.39 -12.56 2.77
C ALA A 120 -5.77 -12.80 4.24
N GLU A 121 -6.35 -13.97 4.56
CA GLU A 121 -6.65 -14.37 5.94
C GLU A 121 -5.38 -14.52 6.80
N ALA A 122 -4.32 -15.13 6.24
CA ALA A 122 -3.04 -15.28 6.91
C ALA A 122 -2.37 -13.93 7.19
N ALA A 123 -2.39 -13.00 6.22
CA ALA A 123 -1.91 -11.64 6.39
C ALA A 123 -2.66 -10.91 7.51
N VAL A 124 -4.00 -10.99 7.53
CA VAL A 124 -4.82 -10.39 8.58
C VAL A 124 -4.50 -11.00 9.95
N ALA A 125 -4.30 -12.32 10.03
CA ALA A 125 -3.90 -12.98 11.27
C ALA A 125 -2.52 -12.54 11.76
N ALA A 126 -1.54 -12.42 10.86
CA ALA A 126 -0.19 -11.94 11.15
C ALA A 126 -0.21 -10.49 11.69
N ILE A 127 -0.89 -9.57 11.00
CA ILE A 127 -1.04 -8.17 11.43
C ILE A 127 -1.69 -8.08 12.80
N ARG A 128 -2.77 -8.85 13.06
CA ARG A 128 -3.42 -8.90 14.38
C ARG A 128 -2.49 -9.43 15.46
N SER A 129 -1.73 -10.47 15.16
CA SER A 129 -0.76 -11.06 16.09
C SER A 129 0.31 -10.05 16.48
N GLU A 130 0.89 -9.34 15.51
CA GLU A 130 1.90 -8.33 15.76
C GLU A 130 1.35 -7.10 16.51
N ALA A 131 0.15 -6.64 16.18
CA ALA A 131 -0.50 -5.56 16.91
C ALA A 131 -0.77 -5.95 18.38
N ASN A 132 -1.17 -7.20 18.63
CA ASN A 132 -1.35 -7.72 20.00
C ASN A 132 -0.02 -7.83 20.76
N ALA A 133 1.07 -8.18 20.07
CA ALA A 133 2.41 -8.29 20.63
C ALA A 133 3.12 -6.92 20.79
N ASN A 134 2.58 -5.85 20.20
CA ASN A 134 3.14 -4.51 20.34
C ASN A 134 3.04 -4.03 21.81
N PRO A 135 4.12 -3.49 22.40
CA PRO A 135 4.14 -3.04 23.80
C PRO A 135 3.08 -2.00 24.20
N ASN A 136 2.55 -1.24 23.25
CA ASN A 136 1.59 -0.16 23.48
C ASN A 136 0.16 -0.54 23.05
N HIS A 137 -0.09 -1.78 22.60
CA HIS A 137 -1.40 -2.30 22.21
C HIS A 137 -2.23 -1.33 21.34
N PRO A 138 -1.75 -0.97 20.14
CA PRO A 138 -2.40 0.02 19.31
C PRO A 138 -3.83 -0.38 18.94
N ARG A 139 -4.71 0.61 18.75
CA ARG A 139 -6.01 0.42 18.11
C ARG A 139 -5.77 0.02 16.65
N LEU A 140 -6.12 -1.21 16.32
CA LEU A 140 -6.00 -1.75 14.96
C LEU A 140 -7.33 -1.68 14.23
N ALA A 141 -7.33 -1.07 13.04
CA ALA A 141 -8.38 -1.15 12.04
C ALA A 141 -7.83 -1.82 10.78
N ILE A 142 -8.54 -2.82 10.26
CA ILE A 142 -8.21 -3.48 8.99
C ILE A 142 -9.41 -3.31 8.06
N LYS A 143 -9.16 -2.86 6.84
CA LYS A 143 -10.15 -2.60 5.79
C LYS A 143 -9.69 -3.26 4.49
N GLU A 144 -10.60 -3.59 3.60
CA GLU A 144 -10.24 -3.97 2.23
C GLU A 144 -9.93 -2.71 1.42
N ALA A 145 -8.91 -2.75 0.56
CA ALA A 145 -8.63 -1.69 -0.40
C ALA A 145 -9.70 -1.71 -1.52
N TYR A 146 -10.22 -0.55 -1.90
CA TYR A 146 -11.18 -0.45 -2.99
C TYR A 146 -10.44 -0.54 -4.31
N VAL A 147 -10.61 -1.65 -5.02
CA VAL A 147 -10.11 -1.77 -6.39
C VAL A 147 -11.25 -1.32 -7.29
N GLU A 148 -11.13 -0.16 -7.95
CA GLU A 148 -12.05 0.13 -9.03
C GLU A 148 -11.82 -0.93 -10.11
N GLU A 149 -12.75 -1.89 -10.21
CA GLU A 149 -12.80 -2.77 -11.36
C GLU A 149 -12.91 -1.86 -12.60
N ILE A 150 -11.82 -1.74 -13.34
CA ILE A 150 -11.87 -1.17 -14.69
C ILE A 150 -12.77 -2.14 -15.45
N SER A 151 -14.06 -1.83 -15.52
CA SER A 151 -14.96 -2.50 -16.43
C SER A 151 -14.35 -2.30 -17.81
N ASN A 152 -13.75 -3.35 -18.38
CA ASN A 152 -13.47 -3.40 -19.78
C ASN A 152 -14.82 -3.26 -20.47
N LYS A 153 -15.26 -2.03 -20.73
CA LYS A 153 -16.19 -1.77 -21.80
C LYS A 153 -15.42 -2.17 -23.04
N GLU A 154 -15.67 -3.41 -23.48
CA GLU A 154 -15.41 -3.80 -24.85
C GLU A 154 -15.90 -2.64 -25.71
N CYS A 155 -14.96 -1.94 -26.34
CA CYS A 155 -15.28 -1.13 -27.50
C CYS A 155 -15.81 -2.13 -28.51
N ASP A 156 -17.13 -2.23 -28.59
CA ASP A 156 -17.84 -2.95 -29.62
C ASP A 156 -17.45 -2.27 -30.93
N ASP A 157 -16.39 -2.80 -31.57
CA ASP A 157 -15.91 -2.33 -32.85
C ASP A 157 -17.05 -2.50 -33.85
N ASN A 158 -17.65 -1.36 -34.14
CA ASN A 158 -18.73 -1.12 -35.07
C ASN A 158 -18.40 -1.80 -36.41
N LYS A 159 -18.94 -3.00 -36.64
CA LYS A 159 -18.91 -3.67 -37.95
C LYS A 159 -20.02 -3.08 -38.82
N ASP A 160 -19.80 -1.87 -39.32
CA ASP A 160 -20.59 -1.33 -40.41
C ASP A 160 -19.70 -0.93 -41.60
N ALA A 161 -19.90 -1.72 -42.66
CA ALA A 161 -19.89 -1.37 -44.08
C ALA A 161 -18.57 -0.98 -44.77
N GLU A 162 -18.02 -1.94 -45.52
CA GLU A 162 -17.73 -1.85 -46.96
C GLU A 162 -17.80 -3.28 -47.54
N ASP A 163 -18.11 -3.61 -48.78
CA ASP A 163 -18.92 -3.10 -49.88
C ASP A 163 -18.88 -4.26 -50.93
N GLN A 164 -19.74 -4.23 -51.95
CA GLN A 164 -19.72 -5.10 -53.15
C GLN A 164 -20.28 -6.54 -53.05
N GLN A 165 -21.51 -6.76 -53.53
CA GLN A 165 -21.81 -7.00 -54.96
C GLN A 165 -23.26 -7.49 -55.16
N GLY A 166 -23.93 -6.89 -56.15
CA GLY A 166 -25.04 -7.54 -56.87
C GLY A 166 -26.41 -6.94 -56.64
N GLY A 167 -26.72 -5.87 -57.37
CA GLY A 167 -28.07 -5.32 -57.48
C GLY A 167 -29.09 -6.29 -58.07
N VAL A 168 -30.21 -6.38 -57.36
CA VAL A 168 -31.63 -6.46 -57.77
C VAL A 168 -31.96 -6.72 -59.26
N THR A 169 -32.65 -7.85 -59.44
CA THR A 169 -33.71 -8.26 -60.40
C THR A 169 -34.43 -7.20 -61.24
N VAL A 170 -34.85 -7.56 -62.47
CA VAL A 170 -36.25 -7.43 -62.94
C VAL A 170 -36.54 -8.44 -64.06
N ASN A 171 -37.63 -9.22 -63.89
CA ASN A 171 -38.50 -9.94 -64.85
C ASN A 171 -37.92 -10.88 -65.93
#